data_AF-A0A840DGC9-F1
#
_entry.id   AF-A0A840DGC9-F1
#
_cell.length_a   1.000
_cell.length_b   1.000
_cell.length_c   1.000
_cell.angle_alpha   90.00
_cell.angle_beta   90.00
_cell.angle_gamma   90.00
#
_symmetry.space_group_name_H-M   'P 1'
#
loop_
_entity.id
_entity.type
_entity.pdbx_description
1 polymer ?
#
loop_
_entity_poly.entity_id
_entity_poly.type
_entity_poly.pdbx_seq_one_letter_code
_entity_poly.pdbx_strand_id
1 'polypeptide(L)' 'MEFYLQAKDGAFPCEVTIDEDNGRYMIRKADTSGEVFNTPEELVRWIVANWKSEDFLDREQFERMMNEIRLYIPINQ' A
#
# COMPACT_ATOMS: atom_id res chain seq x y z
N MET A 1 -8.78 0.61 -6.67
CA MET A 1 -7.37 0.42 -7.09
C MET A 1 -6.80 -0.75 -6.33
N GLU A 2 -6.05 -1.61 -7.00
CA GLU A 2 -5.39 -2.76 -6.39
C GLU A 2 -3.93 -2.78 -6.87
N PHE A 3 -2.99 -2.86 -5.93
CA PHE A 3 -1.56 -2.88 -6.22
C PHE A 3 -0.93 -4.12 -5.62
N TYR A 4 0.03 -4.68 -6.34
CA TYR A 4 0.77 -5.87 -5.92
C TYR A 4 2.26 -5.54 -5.94
N LEU A 5 2.90 -5.67 -4.79
CA LEU A 5 4.30 -5.32 -4.58
C LEU A 5 5.06 -6.53 -4.04
N GLN A 6 6.10 -6.99 -4.75
CA GLN A 6 6.91 -8.10 -4.26
C GLN A 6 7.96 -7.61 -3.25
N ALA A 7 7.77 -7.95 -1.96
CA ALA A 7 8.75 -7.69 -0.91
C ALA A 7 9.98 -8.61 -1.06
N LYS A 8 11.14 -8.15 -0.59
CA LYS A 8 12.40 -8.92 -0.62
C LYS A 8 12.41 -10.11 0.33
N ASP A 9 11.84 -9.93 1.51
CA ASP A 9 11.80 -10.93 2.58
C ASP A 9 10.55 -11.83 2.53
N GLY A 10 9.79 -11.75 1.43
CA GLY A 10 8.47 -12.34 1.29
C GLY A 10 8.34 -13.36 0.17
N ALA A 11 7.78 -14.54 0.47
CA ALA A 11 7.39 -15.49 -0.57
C ALA A 11 6.12 -15.04 -1.33
N PHE A 12 5.28 -14.21 -0.70
CA PHE A 12 4.04 -13.70 -1.27
C PHE A 12 4.14 -12.19 -1.55
N PRO A 13 3.50 -11.70 -2.61
CA PRO A 13 3.42 -10.27 -2.87
C PRO A 13 2.56 -9.60 -1.80
N CYS A 14 2.97 -8.40 -1.39
CA CYS A 14 2.13 -7.49 -0.64
C CYS A 14 1.02 -6.96 -1.56
N GLU A 15 -0.18 -6.81 -1.02
CA GLU A 15 -1.35 -6.33 -1.73
C GLU A 15 -1.85 -5.05 -1.06
N VAL A 16 -2.20 -4.04 -1.85
CA VAL A 16 -2.84 -2.82 -1.38
C VAL A 16 -4.16 -2.67 -2.13
N THR A 17 -5.26 -2.75 -1.40
CA THR A 17 -6.62 -2.60 -1.91
C THR A 17 -7.19 -1.28 -1.45
N ILE A 18 -7.63 -0.46 -2.40
CA ILE A 18 -8.32 0.82 -2.18
C ILE A 18 -9.62 0.74 -2.97
N ASP A 19 -10.71 0.39 -2.31
CA ASP A 19 -12.04 0.27 -2.91
C ASP A 19 -12.96 1.29 -2.23
N GLU A 20 -13.12 2.44 -2.86
CA GLU A 20 -13.93 3.53 -2.32
C GLU A 20 -15.43 3.25 -2.42
N ASP A 21 -15.86 2.54 -3.47
CA ASP A 21 -17.26 2.16 -3.66
C ASP A 21 -17.78 1.32 -2.50
N ASN A 22 -16.92 0.46 -1.94
CA ASN A 22 -17.22 -0.35 -0.77
C ASN A 22 -16.62 0.17 0.54
N GLY A 23 -15.89 1.30 0.51
CA GLY A 23 -15.18 1.85 1.66
C GLY A 23 -14.14 0.90 2.28
N ARG A 24 -13.50 0.07 1.45
CA ARG A 24 -12.51 -0.92 1.90
C ARG A 24 -11.10 -0.48 1.56
N TYR A 25 -10.30 -0.30 2.61
CA TYR A 25 -8.89 0.05 2.50
C TYR A 25 -8.11 -1.03 3.23
N MET A 26 -7.39 -1.88 2.49
CA MET A 26 -6.75 -3.07 3.07
C MET A 26 -5.33 -3.20 2.56
N ILE A 27 -4.46 -3.68 3.43
CA ILE A 27 -3.09 -4.05 3.10
C ILE A 27 -2.92 -5.51 3.48
N ARG A 28 -2.38 -6.31 2.57
CA ARG A 28 -1.86 -7.64 2.86
C ARG A 28 -0.34 -7.59 2.81
N LYS A 29 0.30 -8.03 3.88
CA LYS A 29 1.75 -8.16 3.99
C LYS A 29 2.22 -9.51 3.44
N ALA A 30 3.51 -9.58 3.13
CA ALA A 30 4.13 -10.80 2.62
C ALA A 30 4.16 -11.97 3.61
N ASP A 31 3.99 -11.70 4.91
CA ASP A 31 3.89 -12.67 6.00
C ASP A 31 2.47 -13.26 6.16
N THR A 32 1.57 -13.02 5.20
CA THR A 32 0.14 -13.37 5.20
C THR A 32 -0.74 -12.62 6.20
N SER A 33 -0.16 -11.74 7.02
CA SER A 33 -0.94 -10.83 7.84
C SER A 33 -1.52 -9.69 7.01
N GLY A 34 -2.54 -9.01 7.51
CA GLY A 34 -3.14 -7.87 6.83
C GLY A 34 -3.72 -6.87 7.81
N GLU A 35 -3.79 -5.63 7.35
CA GLU A 35 -4.33 -4.49 8.09
C GLU A 35 -5.52 -3.93 7.30
N VAL A 36 -6.58 -3.56 8.00
CA VAL A 36 -7.76 -2.92 7.42
C VAL A 36 -7.89 -1.52 8.02
N PHE A 37 -8.16 -0.54 7.17
CA PHE A 37 -8.28 0.86 7.53
C PHE A 37 -9.69 1.37 7.22
N ASN A 38 -10.14 2.36 7.99
CA ASN A 38 -11.45 2.97 7.79
C ASN A 38 -11.40 4.09 6.75
N THR A 39 -10.23 4.71 6.57
CA THR A 39 -10.01 5.82 5.64
C THR A 39 -8.80 5.55 4.75
N PRO A 40 -8.78 6.12 3.53
CA PRO A 40 -7.63 5.99 2.65
C PRO A 40 -6.39 6.67 3.24
N GLU A 41 -6.57 7.80 3.95
CA GLU A 41 -5.47 8.54 4.59
C GLU A 41 -4.73 7.70 5.64
N GLU A 42 -5.47 6.93 6.45
CA GLU A 42 -4.88 5.99 7.41
C GLU A 42 -4.04 4.91 6.71
N LEU A 43 -4.55 4.37 5.61
CA LEU A 43 -3.82 3.39 4.79
C LEU A 43 -2.50 3.98 4.29
N VAL A 44 -2.51 5.18 3.71
CA VAL A 44 -1.29 5.81 3.20
C VAL A 44 -0.31 6.11 4.33
N ARG A 45 -0.79 6.64 5.47
CA ARG A 45 0.06 6.90 6.63
C ARG A 45 0.72 5.62 7.13
N TRP A 46 -0.01 4.53 7.17
CA TRP A 46 0.53 3.24 7.53
C TRP A 46 1.60 2.77 6.54
N ILE A 47 1.36 2.88 5.23
CA ILE A 47 2.35 2.52 4.19
C ILE A 47 3.64 3.32 4.39
N VAL A 48 3.55 4.65 4.52
CA VAL A 48 4.74 5.50 4.67
C VAL A 48 5.47 5.24 5.99
N ALA A 49 4.77 4.82 7.05
CA ALA A 49 5.37 4.52 8.34
C ALA A 49 6.00 3.12 8.42
N ASN A 50 5.46 2.13 7.70
CA ASN A 50 5.87 0.73 7.82
C ASN A 50 6.68 0.22 6.63
N TRP A 51 6.51 0.81 5.44
CA TRP A 51 7.14 0.38 4.21
C TRP A 51 8.06 1.44 3.65
N LYS A 52 9.21 0.99 3.15
CA LYS A 52 10.13 1.80 2.37
C LYS A 52 10.31 1.18 0.99
N SER A 53 10.63 2.01 0.00
CA SER A 53 10.89 1.52 -1.36
C SER A 53 12.01 0.48 -1.40
N GLU A 54 12.97 0.54 -0.46
CA GLU A 54 14.07 -0.42 -0.33
C GLU A 54 13.64 -1.83 0.10
N ASP A 55 12.46 -1.99 0.72
CA ASP A 55 11.94 -3.29 1.18
C ASP A 55 11.40 -4.15 0.02
N PHE A 56 11.20 -3.54 -1.14
CA PHE A 56 10.64 -4.20 -2.33
C PHE A 56 11.71 -4.51 -3.38
N LEU A 57 11.47 -5.56 -4.16
CA LEU A 57 12.33 -5.92 -5.30
C LEU A 57 12.29 -4.83 -6.38
N ASP A 58 11.09 -4.32 -6.66
CA ASP A 58 10.88 -3.25 -7.64
C ASP A 58 10.53 -1.94 -6.91
N ARG A 59 11.56 -1.09 -6.75
CA ARG A 59 11.43 0.20 -6.09
C ARG A 59 10.56 1.17 -6.88
N GLU A 60 10.67 1.13 -8.22
CA GLU A 60 9.87 2.00 -9.10
C GLU A 60 8.39 1.66 -8.99
N GLN A 61 8.04 0.38 -8.87
CA GLN A 61 6.66 -0.06 -8.69
C GLN A 61 6.05 0.52 -7.40
N PHE A 62 6.80 0.48 -6.29
CA PHE A 62 6.37 1.09 -5.03
C PHE A 62 6.18 2.62 -5.17
N GLU A 63 7.15 3.31 -5.79
CA GLU A 63 7.06 4.75 -5.98
C GLU A 63 5.91 5.16 -6.90
N ARG A 64 5.64 4.40 -7.96
CA ARG A 64 4.49 4.60 -8.84
C ARG A 64 3.18 4.43 -8.09
N MET A 65 3.04 3.35 -7.32
CA MET A 65 1.86 3.14 -6.46
C MET A 65 1.65 4.34 -5.53
N MET A 66 2.69 4.76 -4.81
CA MET A 66 2.60 5.89 -3.89
C MET A 66 2.22 7.20 -4.60
N ASN A 67 2.72 7.42 -5.82
CA ASN A 67 2.36 8.58 -6.61
C ASN A 67 0.88 8.53 -7.03
N GLU A 68 0.39 7.39 -7.55
CA GLU A 68 -1.01 7.23 -7.92
C GLU A 68 -1.95 7.41 -6.72
N ILE A 69 -1.61 6.81 -5.58
CA ILE A 69 -2.36 6.96 -4.33
C ILE A 69 -2.39 8.43 -3.89
N ARG A 70 -1.28 9.18 -3.98
CA ARG A 70 -1.23 10.59 -3.59
C ARG A 70 -1.96 11.53 -4.55
N LEU A 71 -1.95 11.21 -5.85
CA LEU A 71 -2.74 11.94 -6.84
C LEU A 71 -4.23 11.79 -6.58
N TYR A 72 -4.64 10.63 -6.08
CA TYR A 72 -6.02 10.30 -5.80
C TYR A 72 -6.48 10.77 -4.42
N ILE A 73 -5.64 10.57 -3.39
CA ILE A 73 -5.86 10.97 -1.99
C ILE A 73 -4.83 12.04 -1.63
N PRO A 74 -5.15 13.33 -1.85
CA PRO A 74 -4.27 14.42 -1.47
C PRO A 74 -4.22 14.51 0.05
N ILE A 75 -3.15 14.00 0.64
CA ILE A 75 -2.89 14.19 2.07
C ILE A 75 -2.36 15.61 2.23
N ASN A 76 -3.23 16.51 2.69
CA ASN A 76 -2.79 17.82 3.16
C ASN A 76 -1.87 17.59 4.37
N GLN A 77 -0.58 17.75 4.13
CA GLN A 77 0.49 17.52 5.09
C GLN A 77 0.47 18.55 6.22
#